data_AF-A0A2G1X722-F1
#
_entry.id   AF-A0A2G1X722-F1
#
_cell.length_a   1.000
_cell.length_b   1.000
_cell.length_c   1.000
_cell.angle_alpha   90.00
_cell.angle_beta   90.00
_cell.angle_gamma   90.00
#
_symmetry.space_group_name_H-M   'P 1'
#
loop_
_entity.id
_entity.type
_entity.pdbx_description
1 polymer ?
#
loop_
_entity_poly.entity_id
_entity_poly.type
_entity_poly.pdbx_seq_one_letter_code
_entity_poly.pdbx_strand_id
1 'polypeptide(L)' 'DVTIETLGDKGDGIAKIERGYVVIVPDAEPGEEPTVEITSVRENVSFANVVEE' A
#
# COMPACT_ATOMS: atom_id res chain seq x y z
N ASP A 1 3.47 -7.57 5.65
CA ASP A 1 3.93 -7.44 4.26
C ASP A 1 2.74 -7.26 3.33
N VAL A 2 2.93 -6.48 2.27
CA VAL A 2 1.93 -6.26 1.20
C VAL A 2 2.62 -6.31 -0.15
N THR A 3 1.95 -6.85 -1.17
CA THR A 3 2.47 -6.83 -2.55
C THR A 3 1.94 -5.61 -3.28
N ILE A 4 2.83 -4.80 -3.85
CA ILE A 4 2.45 -3.64 -4.67
C ILE A 4 2.08 -4.14 -6.08
N GLU A 5 0.81 -3.96 -6.47
CA GLU A 5 0.31 -4.44 -7.77
C GLU A 5 0.47 -3.40 -8.89
N THR A 6 0.29 -2.12 -8.55
CA THR A 6 0.26 -1.02 -9.52
C THR A 6 0.60 0.30 -8.85
N LEU A 7 0.87 1.33 -9.66
CA LEU A 7 0.92 2.72 -9.22
C LEU A 7 -0.46 3.39 -9.36
N GLY A 8 -0.76 4.32 -8.46
CA GLY A 8 -1.87 5.25 -8.55
C GLY A 8 -1.51 6.52 -9.31
N ASP A 9 -2.49 7.41 -9.50
CA ASP A 9 -2.36 8.61 -10.36
C ASP A 9 -1.27 9.59 -9.90
N LYS A 10 -0.89 9.54 -8.63
CA LYS A 10 0.15 10.40 -8.04
C LYS A 10 1.51 9.72 -7.92
N GLY A 11 1.64 8.48 -8.40
CA GLY A 11 2.84 7.68 -8.24
C GLY A 11 2.90 6.89 -6.93
N ASP A 12 1.85 6.91 -6.11
CA ASP A 12 1.77 6.06 -4.91
C ASP A 12 1.60 4.59 -5.30
N GLY A 13 2.27 3.68 -4.59
CA GLY A 13 2.05 2.24 -4.72
C GLY A 13 0.66 1.84 -4.21
N ILE A 14 0.01 0.93 -4.93
CA ILE A 14 -1.30 0.39 -4.58
C ILE A 14 -1.17 -1.11 -4.34
N ALA A 15 -1.43 -1.52 -3.11
CA ALA A 15 -1.63 -2.92 -2.73
C ALA A 15 -3.12 -3.21 -2.58
N LYS A 16 -3.57 -4.35 -3.14
CA LYS A 16 -4.91 -4.89 -2.88
C LYS A 16 -4.78 -6.07 -1.93
N ILE A 17 -5.50 -6.01 -0.83
CA ILE A 17 -5.63 -7.16 0.07
C ILE A 17 -7.01 -7.82 -0.12
N GLU A 18 -7.13 -9.05 0.37
CA GLU A 18 -8.36 -9.84 0.24
C GLU A 18 -9.58 -9.05 0.76
N ARG A 19 -10.73 -9.18 0.07
CA ARG A 19 -12.01 -8.48 0.31
C ARG A 19 -12.13 -7.05 -0.23
N GLY A 20 -11.26 -6.64 -1.16
CA GLY A 20 -11.41 -5.38 -1.88
C GLY A 20 -10.96 -4.15 -1.10
N TYR A 21 -10.13 -4.37 -0.08
CA TYR A 21 -9.54 -3.30 0.70
C TYR A 21 -8.25 -2.83 0.02
N VAL A 22 -8.11 -1.51 -0.15
CA VAL A 22 -6.98 -0.91 -0.86
C VAL A 22 -6.02 -0.28 0.14
N VAL A 23 -4.73 -0.56 0.01
CA VAL A 23 -3.67 0.08 0.79
C VAL A 23 -2.83 0.95 -0.14
N ILE A 24 -2.72 2.23 0.22
CA ILE A 24 -1.89 3.22 -0.49
C ILE A 24 -0.57 3.35 0.25
N VAL A 25 0.53 3.14 -0.46
CA VAL A 25 1.90 3.13 0.05
C VAL A 25 2.74 4.13 -0.76
N PRO A 26 3.08 5.31 -0.20
CA PRO A 26 3.95 6.27 -0.87
C PRO A 26 5.32 5.66 -1.19
N ASP A 27 5.94 6.13 -2.28
CA ASP A 27 7.30 5.78 -2.68
C ASP A 27 7.55 4.27 -2.93
N ALA A 28 6.49 3.47 -3.15
CA ALA A 28 6.59 2.04 -3.44
C ALA A 28 6.27 1.72 -4.91
N GLU A 29 6.99 0.76 -5.49
CA GLU A 29 6.95 0.39 -6.91
C GLU A 29 6.26 -0.97 -7.15
N PRO A 30 5.64 -1.20 -8.33
CA PRO A 30 5.01 -2.49 -8.63
C PRO A 30 5.99 -3.66 -8.60
N GLY A 31 5.59 -4.75 -7.97
CA GLY A 31 6.39 -5.96 -7.80
C GLY A 31 7.20 -5.99 -6.49
N GLU A 32 7.20 -4.91 -5.71
CA GLU A 32 7.78 -4.90 -4.38
C GLU A 32 6.86 -5.55 -3.33
N GLU A 33 7.47 -6.08 -2.27
CA GLU A 33 6.78 -6.71 -1.14
C GLU A 33 7.24 -6.12 0.22
N PRO A 34 7.03 -4.81 0.48
CA PRO A 34 7.51 -4.18 1.71
C PRO A 34 6.69 -4.59 2.93
N THR A 35 7.35 -4.55 4.09
CA THR A 35 6.67 -4.43 5.38
C THR A 35 6.21 -2.98 5.55
N VAL A 36 4.94 -2.79 5.95
CA VAL A 36 4.33 -1.46 6.06
C VAL A 36 3.62 -1.27 7.40
N GLU A 37 3.64 -0.04 7.91
CA GLU A 37 2.86 0.39 9.07
C GLU A 37 1.63 1.18 8.60
N ILE A 38 0.43 0.78 9.03
CA ILE A 38 -0.81 1.50 8.74
C ILE A 38 -0.85 2.80 9.56
N THR A 39 -0.90 3.94 8.87
CA THR A 39 -0.97 5.27 9.51
C THR A 39 -2.39 5.80 9.60
N SER A 40 -3.29 5.36 8.72
CA SER A 40 -4.69 5.76 8.73
C SER A 40 -5.60 4.72 8.10
N VAL A 41 -6.79 4.55 8.69
CA VAL A 41 -7.82 3.60 8.25
C VAL A 41 -9.08 4.38 7.90
N ARG A 42 -9.62 4.13 6.71
CA ARG A 42 -10.95 4.58 6.27
C ARG A 42 -11.77 3.37 5.83
N GLU A 43 -13.02 3.60 5.48
CA GLU A 43 -14.03 2.55 5.24
C GLU A 43 -13.58 1.48 4.24
N ASN A 44 -12.88 1.85 3.16
CA ASN A 44 -12.37 0.91 2.14
C ASN A 44 -10.91 1.15 1.73
N VAL A 45 -10.23 2.09 2.37
CA VAL A 45 -8.85 2.45 2.03
C VAL A 45 -8.02 2.68 3.29
N SER A 46 -6.79 2.17 3.28
CA SER A 46 -5.76 2.48 4.26
C SER A 46 -4.61 3.23 3.63
N PHE A 47 -3.98 4.06 4.45
CA PHE A 47 -2.69 4.67 4.14
C PHE A 47 -1.63 4.00 5.01
N ALA A 48 -0.48 3.71 4.42
CA ALA A 48 0.61 3.05 5.10
C ALA A 48 1.96 3.61 4.64
N ASN A 49 2.97 3.53 5.49
CA ASN A 49 4.35 3.85 5.14
C ASN A 49 5.19 2.58 5.17
N VAL A 50 6.19 2.50 4.28
CA VAL A 50 7.21 1.45 4.34
C VAL A 50 7.99 1.60 5.64
N VAL A 51 8.21 0.48 6.33
CA VAL A 51 9.12 0.39 7.46
C VAL A 51 10.28 -0.50 7.05
N GLU A 52 11.50 0.03 7.21
CA GLU A 52 12.72 -0.78 7.13
C GLU A 52 12.81 -1.62 8.42
N GLU A 53 13.12 -2.91 8.32
CA GLU A 53 13.40 -3.76 9.49
C GLU A 53 14.66 -3.29 10.26
#